data_AF-A0A952K4L3-F1
#
_entry.id   AF-A0A952K4L3-F1
#
_cell.length_a   1.000
_cell.length_b   1.000
_cell.length_c   1.000
_cell.angle_alpha   90.00
_cell.angle_beta   90.00
_cell.angle_gamma   90.00
#
_symmetry.space_group_name_H-M   'P 1'
#
loop_
_entity.id
_entity.type
_entity.pdbx_description
1 polymer ?
#
loop_
_entity_poly.entity_id
_entity_poly.type
_entity_poly.pdbx_seq_one_letter_code
_entity_poly.pdbx_strand_id
1 'polypeptide(L)'
;MTELVDVVIVGAGISGISAAWHLQDRCPEKSYVVLERRENLGGTWDLFKYPGIRSDSDMFTLGFRFKPWTSEKAIADGPSIMSYLKETVAESGIDKHIRYGQKVVGADWSDDENRWTLRVERDGEEVEIKASFLFACSGYYNYDEGYSPEF
;
A
#
# COMPACT_ATOMS: atom_id res chain seq x y z
N MET A 1 -20.66 13.63 5.87
CA MET A 1 -20.70 13.53 4.40
C MET A 1 -19.77 12.40 4.01
N THR A 2 -20.23 11.44 3.21
CA THR A 2 -19.41 10.34 2.70
C THR A 2 -18.37 10.89 1.73
N GLU A 3 -17.10 10.53 1.94
CA GLU A 3 -16.02 10.96 1.05
C GLU A 3 -16.12 10.25 -0.30
N LEU A 4 -15.83 10.98 -1.38
CA LEU A 4 -15.79 10.45 -2.74
C LEU A 4 -14.41 10.71 -3.35
N VAL A 5 -13.76 9.65 -3.82
CA VAL A 5 -12.49 9.70 -4.56
C VAL A 5 -12.60 8.90 -5.87
N ASP A 6 -11.75 9.15 -6.86
CA ASP A 6 -11.78 8.33 -8.07
C ASP A 6 -11.26 6.91 -7.79
N VAL A 7 -10.14 6.80 -7.05
CA VAL A 7 -9.45 5.54 -6.80
C VAL A 7 -9.12 5.36 -5.31
N VAL A 8 -9.47 4.21 -4.75
CA VAL A 8 -8.92 3.76 -3.46
C VAL A 8 -7.91 2.66 -3.69
N ILE A 9 -6.72 2.81 -3.12
CA ILE A 9 -5.66 1.81 -3.08
C ILE A 9 -5.58 1.26 -1.66
N VAL A 10 -5.69 -0.06 -1.49
CA VAL A 10 -5.64 -0.70 -0.16
C VAL A 10 -4.27 -1.33 0.06
N GLY A 11 -3.51 -0.79 0.99
CA GLY A 11 -2.15 -1.22 1.36
C GLY A 11 -1.06 -0.27 0.85
N ALA A 12 -0.16 0.14 1.74
CA ALA A 12 1.01 0.98 1.45
C ALA A 12 2.32 0.16 1.36
N GLY A 13 2.23 -1.07 0.85
CA GLY A 13 3.39 -1.88 0.47
C GLY A 13 3.93 -1.53 -0.93
N ILE A 14 4.86 -2.34 -1.42
CA ILE A 14 5.50 -2.15 -2.75
C ILE A 14 4.45 -2.01 -3.87
N SER A 15 3.44 -2.87 -3.89
CA SER A 15 2.37 -2.84 -4.91
C SER A 15 1.52 -1.58 -4.82
N GLY A 16 1.15 -1.14 -3.62
CA GLY A 16 0.36 0.08 -3.40
C GLY A 16 1.12 1.35 -3.80
N ILE A 17 2.41 1.43 -3.46
CA ILE A 17 3.28 2.53 -3.86
C ILE A 17 3.43 2.57 -5.38
N SER A 18 3.65 1.41 -6.03
CA SER A 18 3.71 1.31 -7.49
C SER A 18 2.40 1.73 -8.17
N ALA A 19 1.27 1.27 -7.64
CA ALA A 19 -0.06 1.63 -8.15
C ALA A 19 -0.30 3.15 -8.06
N ALA A 20 0.03 3.77 -6.92
CA ALA A 20 -0.08 5.21 -6.71
C ALA A 20 0.82 5.99 -7.69
N TRP A 21 2.08 5.58 -7.84
CA TRP A 21 3.01 6.24 -8.77
C TRP A 21 2.48 6.20 -10.21
N HIS A 22 2.08 5.02 -10.69
CA HIS A 22 1.56 4.88 -12.05
C HIS A 22 0.22 5.59 -12.26
N LEU A 23 -0.62 5.68 -11.23
CA LEU A 23 -1.86 6.44 -11.30
C LEU A 23 -1.58 7.94 -11.45
N GLN A 24 -0.67 8.50 -10.63
CA GLN A 24 -0.25 9.90 -10.76
C GLN A 24 0.36 10.22 -12.13
N ASP A 25 1.21 9.32 -12.63
CA ASP A 25 1.91 9.48 -13.92
C ASP A 25 0.94 9.43 -15.12
N ARG A 26 0.00 8.49 -15.12
CA ARG A 26 -0.85 8.21 -16.30
C ARG A 26 -2.22 8.86 -16.25
N CYS A 27 -2.70 9.18 -15.06
CA CYS A 27 -4.02 9.74 -14.82
C CYS A 27 -3.94 10.93 -13.83
N PRO A 28 -3.18 11.99 -14.15
CA PRO A 28 -2.88 13.07 -13.20
C PRO A 28 -4.12 13.83 -12.69
N GLU A 29 -5.22 13.80 -13.44
CA GLU A 29 -6.50 14.44 -13.06
C GLU A 29 -7.34 13.58 -12.09
N LYS A 30 -6.89 12.36 -11.75
CA LYS A 30 -7.64 11.44 -10.89
C LYS A 30 -7.22 11.58 -9.44
N SER A 31 -8.22 11.81 -8.58
CA SER A 31 -8.05 11.81 -7.14
C SER A 31 -7.84 10.39 -6.62
N TYR A 32 -6.96 10.22 -5.64
CA TYR A 32 -6.78 8.92 -5.00
C TYR A 32 -6.35 9.02 -3.55
N VAL A 33 -6.57 7.92 -2.84
CA VAL A 33 -6.11 7.69 -1.47
C VAL A 33 -5.52 6.29 -1.34
N VAL A 34 -4.44 6.17 -0.57
CA VAL A 34 -3.89 4.88 -0.13
C VAL A 34 -4.29 4.66 1.32
N LEU A 35 -4.99 3.57 1.61
CA LEU A 35 -5.42 3.19 2.95
C LEU A 35 -4.49 2.12 3.49
N GLU A 36 -3.84 2.38 4.62
CA GLU A 36 -2.93 1.45 5.29
C GLU A 36 -3.41 1.20 6.72
N ARG A 37 -3.60 -0.07 7.08
CA ARG A 37 -4.05 -0.48 8.41
C ARG A 37 -2.98 -0.27 9.48
N ARG A 38 -1.70 -0.25 9.10
CA ARG A 38 -0.55 -0.05 10.00
C ARG A 38 -0.24 1.43 10.18
N GLU A 39 0.57 1.74 11.19
CA GLU A 39 1.07 3.09 11.49
C GLU A 39 2.24 3.53 10.58
N ASN A 40 2.61 2.70 9.60
CA ASN A 40 3.77 2.93 8.74
C ASN A 40 3.59 2.22 7.39
N LEU A 41 4.27 2.75 6.36
CA LEU A 41 4.31 2.13 5.03
C LEU A 41 5.24 0.92 5.00
N GLY A 42 5.25 0.19 3.89
CA GLY A 42 6.24 -0.84 3.59
C GLY A 42 5.67 -2.25 3.51
N GLY A 43 4.45 -2.46 3.98
CA GLY A 43 3.79 -3.77 3.97
C GLY A 43 4.66 -4.83 4.65
N THR A 44 5.07 -5.85 3.91
CA THR A 44 5.98 -6.92 4.37
C THR A 44 7.21 -6.38 5.12
N TRP A 45 7.80 -5.27 4.66
CA TRP A 45 9.03 -4.72 5.22
C TRP A 45 8.84 -3.94 6.52
N ASP A 46 7.62 -3.50 6.81
CA ASP A 46 7.26 -3.01 8.15
C ASP A 46 6.65 -4.11 9.03
N LEU A 47 6.05 -5.15 8.45
CA LEU A 47 5.51 -6.28 9.20
C LEU A 47 6.62 -7.08 9.89
N PHE A 48 7.64 -7.49 9.13
CA PHE A 48 8.70 -8.36 9.64
C PHE A 48 9.95 -7.56 10.01
N LYS A 49 10.33 -7.62 11.30
CA LYS A 49 11.47 -6.86 11.86
C LYS A 49 12.51 -7.74 12.56
N TYR A 50 12.57 -9.03 12.23
CA TYR A 50 13.52 -9.95 12.85
C TYR A 50 14.96 -9.72 12.35
N PRO A 51 15.99 -10.01 13.16
CA PRO A 51 17.38 -9.84 12.75
C PRO A 51 17.73 -10.68 11.51
N GLY A 52 18.35 -10.04 10.51
CA GLY A 52 18.79 -10.70 9.28
C GLY A 52 17.76 -10.78 8.16
N ILE A 53 16.58 -10.17 8.33
CA ILE A 53 15.60 -10.04 7.24
C ILE A 53 16.22 -9.34 6.02
N ARG A 54 16.02 -9.95 4.84
CA ARG A 54 16.50 -9.48 3.55
C ARG A 54 15.59 -9.98 2.43
N SER A 55 15.72 -9.35 1.27
CA SER A 55 15.09 -9.86 0.05
C SER A 55 15.73 -11.19 -0.36
N ASP A 56 14.93 -12.07 -0.95
CA ASP A 56 15.40 -13.26 -1.67
C ASP A 56 15.73 -12.95 -3.14
N SER A 57 15.15 -11.86 -3.65
CA SER A 57 15.32 -11.32 -5.00
C SER A 57 16.29 -10.15 -5.00
N ASP A 58 16.98 -9.93 -6.12
CA ASP A 58 17.83 -8.75 -6.26
C ASP A 58 17.00 -7.47 -6.44
N MET A 59 17.49 -6.36 -5.89
CA MET A 59 16.78 -5.08 -5.96
C MET A 59 16.79 -4.44 -7.35
N PHE A 60 17.63 -4.90 -8.28
CA PHE A 60 17.58 -4.42 -9.66
C PHE A 60 16.37 -4.98 -10.42
N THR A 61 15.83 -6.13 -9.99
CA THR A 61 14.60 -6.72 -10.52
C THR A 61 13.38 -6.46 -9.64
N LEU A 62 13.53 -6.43 -8.32
CA LEU A 62 12.44 -6.15 -7.37
C LEU A 62 12.11 -4.65 -7.25
N GLY A 63 13.10 -3.78 -7.46
CA GLY A 63 12.96 -2.34 -7.36
C GLY A 63 12.01 -1.75 -8.41
N PHE A 64 11.64 -0.48 -8.20
CA PHE A 64 10.74 0.22 -9.12
C PHE A 64 11.50 0.68 -10.35
N ARG A 65 10.96 0.45 -11.55
CA ARG A 65 11.55 0.96 -12.79
C ARG A 65 11.68 2.49 -12.78
N PHE A 66 10.71 3.19 -12.18
CA PHE A 66 10.70 4.65 -12.08
C PHE A 66 11.60 5.23 -10.98
N LYS A 67 12.09 4.38 -10.08
CA LYS A 67 13.06 4.72 -9.03
C LYS A 67 14.10 3.60 -8.97
N PRO A 68 15.03 3.52 -9.92
CA PRO A 68 15.98 2.42 -9.97
C PRO A 68 16.78 2.30 -8.67
N TRP A 69 17.06 1.06 -8.25
CA TRP A 69 17.95 0.81 -7.12
C TRP A 69 19.39 1.19 -7.48
N THR A 70 20.01 2.04 -6.67
CA THR A 70 21.36 2.60 -6.94
C THR A 70 22.44 2.10 -5.98
N SER A 71 22.07 1.36 -4.93
CA SER A 71 23.04 0.81 -3.98
C SER A 71 23.76 -0.40 -4.59
N GLU A 72 25.04 -0.55 -4.25
CA GLU A 72 25.87 -1.68 -4.68
C GLU A 72 25.36 -3.03 -4.13
N LYS A 73 24.57 -3.01 -3.05
CA LYS A 73 23.98 -4.20 -2.46
C LYS A 73 22.80 -4.68 -3.30
N ALA A 74 23.01 -5.71 -4.14
CA ALA A 74 21.96 -6.35 -4.92
C ALA A 74 20.89 -7.01 -4.01
N ILE A 75 21.33 -7.76 -2.99
CA ILE A 75 20.45 -8.35 -1.98
C ILE A 75 20.37 -7.41 -0.78
N ALA A 76 19.30 -6.63 -0.71
CA ALA A 76 19.13 -5.62 0.32
C ALA A 76 18.51 -6.18 1.61
N ASP A 77 18.96 -5.65 2.74
CA ASP A 77 18.35 -5.90 4.05
C ASP A 77 17.05 -5.08 4.22
N GLY A 78 16.21 -5.49 5.16
CA GLY A 78 14.94 -4.83 5.45
C GLY A 78 15.07 -3.31 5.69
N PRO A 79 16.03 -2.83 6.51
CA PRO A 79 16.24 -1.40 6.70
C PRO A 79 16.55 -0.63 5.40
N SER A 80 17.39 -1.19 4.52
CA SER A 80 17.73 -0.56 3.23
C SER A 80 16.49 -0.47 2.32
N ILE A 81 15.67 -1.52 2.28
CA ILE A 81 14.42 -1.50 1.50
C ILE A 81 13.43 -0.50 2.08
N MET A 82 13.31 -0.43 3.41
CA MET A 82 12.46 0.57 4.06
C MET A 82 12.91 2.02 3.79
N SER A 83 14.22 2.30 3.76
CA SER A 83 14.74 3.63 3.37
C SER A 83 14.33 3.96 1.94
N TYR A 84 14.56 3.03 1.02
CA TYR A 84 14.21 3.18 -0.40
C TYR A 84 12.73 3.44 -0.62
N LEU A 85 11.84 2.73 0.09
CA LEU A 85 10.39 2.97 -0.01
C LEU A 85 10.00 4.34 0.53
N LYS A 86 10.58 4.77 1.66
CA LYS A 86 10.35 6.10 2.24
C LYS A 86 10.82 7.22 1.31
N GLU A 87 12.01 7.09 0.74
CA GLU A 87 12.53 8.04 -0.27
C GLU A 87 11.62 8.09 -1.49
N THR A 88 11.16 6.93 -1.97
CA THR A 88 10.27 6.84 -3.13
C THR A 88 8.98 7.61 -2.91
N VAL A 89 8.28 7.38 -1.79
CA VAL A 89 6.99 8.04 -1.54
C VAL A 89 7.15 9.54 -1.30
N ALA A 90 8.25 9.97 -0.67
CA ALA A 90 8.53 11.38 -0.42
C ALA A 90 8.86 12.14 -1.71
N GLU A 91 9.72 11.58 -2.59
CA GLU A 91 10.08 12.20 -3.86
C GLU A 91 8.91 12.29 -4.84
N SER A 92 8.01 11.32 -4.79
CA SER A 92 6.82 11.27 -5.67
C SER A 92 5.58 11.93 -5.06
N GLY A 93 5.67 12.46 -3.84
CA GLY A 93 4.56 13.08 -3.11
C GLY A 93 3.44 12.12 -2.69
N ILE A 94 3.63 10.80 -2.87
CA ILE A 94 2.65 9.77 -2.54
C ILE A 94 2.40 9.72 -1.03
N ASP A 95 3.40 10.07 -0.22
CA ASP A 95 3.28 10.15 1.24
C ASP A 95 2.10 10.98 1.72
N LYS A 96 1.76 12.05 0.99
CA LYS A 96 0.61 12.94 1.27
C LYS A 96 -0.75 12.30 1.01
N HIS A 97 -0.77 11.18 0.27
CA HIS A 97 -1.97 10.43 -0.10
C HIS A 97 -2.16 9.16 0.73
N ILE A 98 -1.19 8.80 1.59
CA ILE A 98 -1.30 7.64 2.47
C ILE A 98 -1.99 8.02 3.78
N ARG A 99 -3.02 7.26 4.14
CA ARG A 99 -3.70 7.34 5.43
C ARG A 99 -3.41 6.08 6.23
N TYR A 100 -2.61 6.23 7.27
CA TYR A 100 -2.26 5.19 8.22
C TYR A 100 -3.39 4.95 9.23
N GLY A 101 -3.35 3.81 9.91
CA GLY A 101 -4.37 3.43 10.90
C GLY A 101 -5.78 3.26 10.30
N GLN A 102 -5.89 3.05 8.98
CA GLN A 102 -7.16 2.92 8.27
C GLN A 102 -7.31 1.49 7.72
N LYS A 103 -8.07 0.67 8.44
CA LYS A 103 -8.31 -0.73 8.08
C LYS A 103 -9.59 -0.84 7.26
N VAL A 104 -9.47 -1.22 5.99
CA VAL A 104 -10.64 -1.58 5.18
C VAL A 104 -11.20 -2.92 5.69
N VAL A 105 -12.46 -2.92 6.10
CA VAL A 105 -13.17 -4.09 6.65
C VAL A 105 -14.27 -4.61 5.72
N GLY A 106 -14.63 -3.85 4.70
CA GLY A 106 -15.58 -4.26 3.67
C GLY A 106 -15.48 -3.40 2.41
N ALA A 107 -15.88 -3.97 1.27
CA ALA A 107 -16.00 -3.28 0.00
C ALA A 107 -17.18 -3.85 -0.77
N ASP A 108 -18.16 -3.02 -1.06
CA ASP A 108 -19.43 -3.41 -1.65
C ASP A 108 -19.63 -2.63 -2.96
N TRP A 109 -19.83 -3.33 -4.08
CA TRP A 109 -20.12 -2.70 -5.38
C TRP A 109 -21.61 -2.40 -5.53
N SER A 110 -21.93 -1.23 -6.07
CA SER A 110 -23.29 -0.83 -6.44
C SER A 110 -23.38 -0.66 -7.95
N ASP A 111 -24.23 -1.45 -8.61
CA ASP A 111 -24.55 -1.29 -10.04
C ASP A 111 -25.33 0.00 -10.31
N ASP A 112 -26.22 0.39 -9.39
CA ASP A 112 -27.02 1.62 -9.51
C ASP A 112 -26.14 2.88 -9.50
N GLU A 113 -25.14 2.92 -8.60
CA GLU A 113 -24.23 4.06 -8.48
C GLU A 113 -22.98 3.93 -9.36
N ASN A 114 -22.70 2.74 -9.90
CA ASN A 114 -21.44 2.37 -10.55
C ASN A 114 -20.20 2.71 -9.70
N ARG A 115 -20.26 2.36 -8.40
CA ARG A 115 -19.24 2.69 -7.42
C ARG A 115 -19.05 1.60 -6.38
N TRP A 116 -17.83 1.55 -5.86
CA TRP A 116 -17.50 0.85 -4.62
C TRP A 116 -17.85 1.72 -3.43
N THR A 117 -18.44 1.12 -2.39
CA THR A 117 -18.52 1.66 -1.04
C THR A 117 -17.61 0.85 -0.15
N LEU A 118 -16.55 1.47 0.38
CA LEU A 118 -15.64 0.86 1.31
C LEU A 118 -16.01 1.23 2.74
N ARG A 119 -16.02 0.23 3.62
CA ARG A 119 -16.11 0.41 5.07
C ARG A 119 -14.72 0.37 5.66
N VAL A 120 -14.35 1.44 6.36
CA VAL A 120 -13.00 1.68 6.87
C VAL A 120 -13.08 1.91 8.37
N GLU A 121 -12.43 1.06 9.13
CA GLU A 121 -12.23 1.25 10.56
C GLU A 121 -11.06 2.24 10.77
N ARG A 122 -11.32 3.31 11.52
CA ARG A 122 -10.36 4.35 11.90
C ARG A 122 -10.69 4.84 13.31
N ASP A 123 -9.71 4.81 14.20
CA ASP A 123 -9.85 5.29 15.59
C ASP A 123 -11.01 4.63 16.38
N GLY A 124 -11.35 3.38 16.05
CA GLY A 124 -12.48 2.64 16.64
C GLY A 124 -13.85 3.01 16.09
N GLU A 125 -13.91 3.89 15.08
CA GLU A 125 -15.13 4.22 14.34
C GLU A 125 -15.09 3.63 12.93
N GLU A 126 -16.25 3.31 12.38
CA GLU A 126 -16.38 2.92 10.98
C GLU A 126 -16.83 4.12 10.14
N VAL A 127 -16.08 4.39 9.08
CA VAL A 127 -16.39 5.45 8.11
C VAL A 127 -16.51 4.85 6.71
N GLU A 128 -17.31 5.51 5.86
CA GLU A 128 -17.46 5.11 4.47
C GLU A 128 -16.66 6.00 3.53
N ILE A 129 -16.01 5.36 2.55
CA ILE A 129 -15.37 6.02 1.40
C ILE A 129 -15.94 5.40 0.13
N LYS A 130 -16.43 6.23 -0.80
CA LYS A 130 -16.89 5.79 -2.10
C LYS A 130 -15.83 5.99 -3.17
N ALA A 131 -15.73 5.06 -4.11
CA ALA A 131 -14.75 5.11 -5.19
C ALA A 131 -15.28 4.56 -6.53
N SER A 132 -14.77 5.08 -7.65
CA SER A 132 -15.02 4.49 -8.97
C SER A 132 -14.15 3.26 -9.23
N PHE A 133 -12.98 3.18 -8.60
CA PHE A 133 -12.06 2.05 -8.76
C PHE A 133 -11.44 1.65 -7.42
N LEU A 134 -11.27 0.34 -7.24
CA LEU A 134 -10.61 -0.25 -6.08
C LEU A 134 -9.37 -1.02 -6.52
N PHE A 135 -8.20 -0.62 -6.01
CA PHE A 135 -6.94 -1.31 -6.22
C PHE A 135 -6.56 -2.08 -4.94
N ALA A 136 -6.77 -3.40 -4.93
CA ALA A 136 -6.45 -4.25 -3.79
C ALA A 136 -4.96 -4.63 -3.77
N CYS A 137 -4.16 -3.93 -2.96
CA CYS A 137 -2.72 -4.14 -2.76
C CYS A 137 -2.39 -4.70 -1.37
N SER A 138 -3.32 -5.46 -0.77
CA SER A 138 -3.25 -5.95 0.63
C SER A 138 -2.15 -6.99 0.89
N GLY A 139 -1.51 -7.51 -0.17
CA GLY A 139 -0.53 -8.58 -0.05
C GLY A 139 -1.17 -9.92 0.31
N TYR A 140 -0.32 -10.91 0.61
CA TYR A 140 -0.74 -12.30 0.86
C TYR A 140 -0.55 -12.74 2.32
N TYR A 141 0.06 -11.92 3.18
CA TYR A 141 0.21 -12.22 4.60
C TYR A 141 -0.99 -11.73 5.40
N ASN A 142 -1.50 -12.59 6.27
CA ASN A 142 -2.38 -12.16 7.34
C ASN A 142 -1.54 -11.50 8.43
N TYR A 143 -1.85 -10.25 8.75
CA TYR A 143 -1.16 -9.46 9.77
C TYR A 143 -1.67 -9.75 11.18
N ASP A 144 -2.85 -10.35 11.31
CA ASP A 144 -3.48 -10.67 12.60
C ASP A 144 -3.01 -12.03 13.13
N GLU A 145 -2.75 -12.98 12.23
CA GLU A 145 -2.30 -14.32 12.58
C GLU A 145 -1.34 -14.90 11.53
N GLY A 146 -0.22 -15.46 12.00
CA GLY A 146 0.71 -16.20 11.15
C GLY A 146 0.17 -17.59 10.79
N TYR A 147 0.46 -18.06 9.58
CA TYR A 147 0.06 -19.40 9.17
C TYR A 147 0.84 -20.49 9.91
N SER A 148 0.12 -21.39 10.59
CA SER A 148 0.67 -22.63 11.18
C SER A 148 0.06 -23.83 10.47
N PRO A 149 0.85 -24.65 9.73
CA PRO A 149 0.32 -25.83 9.06
C PRO A 149 -0.07 -26.92 10.06
N GLU A 150 -1.21 -27.58 9.82
CA GLU A 150 -1.59 -28.82 10.50
C GLU A 150 -1.03 -30.02 9.72
N PHE A 151 -0.46 -31.01 10.43
CA PHE A 151 0.13 -32.22 9.86
C PHE A 151 -0.51 -33.48 10.46
#